data_AF-A0AAW4PR39-F1
#
_entry.id   AF-A0AAW4PR39-F1
#
_cell.length_a   1.000
_cell.length_b   1.000
_cell.length_c   1.000
_cell.angle_alpha   90.00
_cell.angle_beta   90.00
_cell.angle_gamma   90.00
#
_symmetry.space_group_name_H-M   'P 1'
#
loop_
_entity.id
_entity.type
_entity.pdbx_description
1 polymer ?
#
loop_
_entity_poly.entity_id
_entity_poly.type
_entity_poly.pdbx_seq_one_letter_code
_entity_poly.pdbx_strand_id
1 'polypeptide(L)'
;MSEADEAEPQQSVALSIPPEYAAEFVAEVFEDAERSTDWPTVVDAYVPSAHREAWAELTARAQVTQILDRAAAYDEETVEVLASIPSDADRSHAESRFDEALRRRRNADGFRNAVADAYASGHVGDDALVGAVEDAGFETDTIAEREEKLELVAEKHGFEFRPYGGTLLDEDRYQTDSSDSATW
;
A
#
# COMPACT_ATOMS: atom_id res chain seq x y z
N MET A 1 -36.38 -26.64 40.60
CA MET A 1 -37.32 -26.13 39.57
C MET A 1 -36.67 -24.92 38.96
N SER A 2 -36.48 -24.99 37.65
CA SER A 2 -35.83 -24.02 36.76
C SER A 2 -36.53 -22.66 36.70
N GLU A 3 -35.77 -21.62 36.33
CA GLU A 3 -35.97 -20.74 35.16
C GLU A 3 -34.79 -19.76 35.11
N ALA A 4 -33.88 -19.90 34.13
CA ALA A 4 -33.84 -19.16 32.85
C ALA A 4 -33.26 -17.73 33.07
N ASP A 5 -31.98 -17.51 32.82
CA ASP A 5 -31.39 -17.20 31.50
C ASP A 5 -31.93 -15.89 30.93
N GLU A 6 -31.22 -14.81 31.25
CA GLU A 6 -31.14 -13.62 30.39
C GLU A 6 -29.65 -13.30 30.24
N ALA A 7 -28.99 -14.10 29.40
CA ALA A 7 -27.82 -13.61 28.68
C ALA A 7 -28.28 -12.41 27.81
N GLU A 8 -27.87 -11.20 28.20
CA GLU A 8 -28.10 -10.03 27.36
C GLU A 8 -27.44 -10.27 25.98
N PRO A 9 -28.16 -9.98 24.87
CA PRO A 9 -27.60 -10.15 23.55
C PRO A 9 -26.42 -9.19 23.40
N GLN A 10 -25.21 -9.76 23.32
CA GLN A 10 -24.03 -9.02 22.91
C GLN A 10 -24.33 -8.45 21.52
N GLN A 11 -24.64 -7.15 21.50
CA GLN A 11 -24.84 -6.41 20.28
C GLN A 11 -23.57 -6.58 19.45
N SER A 12 -23.71 -7.22 18.29
CA SER A 12 -22.73 -7.28 17.24
C SER A 12 -22.48 -5.88 16.71
N VAL A 13 -21.69 -5.12 17.46
CA VAL A 13 -21.03 -3.93 16.95
C VAL A 13 -20.10 -4.45 15.87
N ALA A 14 -20.43 -4.16 14.61
CA ALA A 14 -19.49 -4.27 13.51
C ALA A 14 -18.29 -3.39 13.85
N LEU A 15 -17.32 -3.97 14.55
CA LEU A 15 -16.09 -3.31 14.97
C LEU A 15 -15.26 -3.16 13.69
N SER A 16 -15.53 -2.10 12.94
CA SER A 16 -14.56 -1.55 12.00
C SER A 16 -13.30 -1.26 12.81
N ILE A 17 -12.21 -1.92 12.43
CA ILE A 17 -10.90 -1.73 13.07
C ILE A 17 -10.54 -0.25 12.86
N PRO A 18 -10.30 0.52 13.93
CA PRO A 18 -9.93 1.92 13.77
C PRO A 18 -8.66 2.00 12.92
N PRO A 19 -8.66 2.78 11.83
CA PRO A 19 -7.60 2.80 10.83
C PRO A 19 -6.22 3.13 11.44
N GLU A 20 -6.19 3.89 12.54
CA GLU A 20 -4.98 4.26 13.26
C GLU A 20 -4.21 3.06 13.85
N TYR A 21 -4.90 2.01 14.31
CA TYR A 21 -4.24 0.82 14.89
C TYR A 21 -3.84 -0.20 13.83
N ALA A 22 -4.58 -0.28 12.71
CA ALA A 22 -4.21 -1.08 11.55
C ALA A 22 -2.99 -0.47 10.83
N ALA A 23 -2.91 0.86 10.74
CA ALA A 23 -1.84 1.59 10.04
C ALA A 23 -0.44 1.38 10.63
N GLU A 24 -0.30 1.43 11.96
CA GLU A 24 1.01 1.32 12.65
C GLU A 24 1.56 -0.12 12.57
N PHE A 25 0.70 -1.12 12.70
CA PHE A 25 1.08 -2.54 12.63
C PHE A 25 1.37 -3.00 11.18
N VAL A 26 0.64 -2.48 10.18
CA VAL A 26 0.92 -2.73 8.75
C VAL A 26 2.24 -2.09 8.32
N ALA A 27 2.56 -0.90 8.82
CA ALA A 27 3.76 -0.17 8.42
C ALA A 27 5.05 -0.90 8.78
N GLU A 28 5.11 -1.59 9.92
CA GLU A 28 6.26 -2.41 10.32
C GLU A 28 6.34 -3.74 9.54
N VAL A 29 5.19 -4.32 9.18
CA VAL A 29 5.15 -5.65 8.54
C VAL A 29 5.72 -5.63 7.12
N PHE A 30 5.49 -4.58 6.34
CA PHE A 30 5.93 -4.46 4.94
C PHE A 30 7.25 -3.69 4.74
N GLU A 31 8.02 -3.45 5.81
CA GLU A 31 9.38 -2.87 5.67
C GLU A 31 10.35 -3.81 4.97
N ASP A 32 10.13 -5.12 5.07
CA ASP A 32 10.94 -6.14 4.40
C ASP A 32 10.40 -6.41 2.99
N ALA A 33 11.16 -5.99 1.98
CA ALA A 33 10.84 -6.18 0.57
C ALA A 33 10.83 -7.67 0.13
N GLU A 34 11.42 -8.57 0.92
CA GLU A 34 11.38 -10.02 0.67
C GLU A 34 10.14 -10.68 1.27
N ARG A 35 9.34 -9.95 2.05
CA ARG A 35 8.17 -10.51 2.70
C ARG A 35 7.08 -10.82 1.68
N SER A 36 6.39 -11.93 1.91
CA SER A 36 5.26 -12.32 1.08
C SER A 36 4.16 -11.25 1.13
N THR A 37 3.65 -10.92 -0.05
CA THR A 37 2.47 -10.07 -0.23
C THR A 37 1.26 -10.89 -0.70
N ASP A 38 1.26 -12.20 -0.40
CA ASP A 38 0.11 -13.06 -0.61
C ASP A 38 -1.09 -12.64 0.27
N TRP A 39 -2.29 -13.00 -0.19
CA TRP A 39 -3.53 -12.57 0.46
C TRP A 39 -3.60 -12.94 1.95
N PRO A 40 -3.29 -14.19 2.38
CA PRO A 40 -3.32 -14.55 3.79
C PRO A 40 -2.32 -13.75 4.65
N THR A 41 -1.10 -13.51 4.16
CA THR A 41 -0.06 -12.77 4.88
C THR A 41 -0.49 -11.32 5.08
N VAL A 42 -1.04 -10.71 4.03
CA VAL A 42 -1.51 -9.32 4.08
C VAL A 42 -2.72 -9.18 4.99
N VAL A 43 -3.70 -10.07 4.92
CA VAL A 43 -4.85 -10.07 5.84
C VAL A 43 -4.40 -10.26 7.28
N ASP A 44 -3.47 -11.18 7.53
CA ASP A 44 -2.95 -11.44 8.87
C ASP A 44 -2.23 -10.23 9.47
N ALA A 45 -1.59 -9.44 8.62
CA ALA A 45 -0.96 -8.17 8.96
C ALA A 45 -1.95 -7.02 9.10
N TYR A 46 -2.97 -6.95 8.26
CA TYR A 46 -3.93 -5.84 8.25
C TYR A 46 -5.00 -5.97 9.34
N VAL A 47 -5.43 -7.20 9.61
CA VAL A 47 -6.56 -7.53 10.48
C VAL A 47 -6.03 -8.06 11.82
N PRO A 48 -6.19 -7.30 12.93
CA PRO A 48 -5.79 -7.78 14.23
C PRO A 48 -6.51 -9.09 14.58
N SER A 49 -5.83 -9.98 15.29
CA SER A 49 -6.33 -11.33 15.60
C SER A 49 -7.73 -11.34 16.23
N ALA A 50 -8.05 -10.34 17.08
CA ALA A 50 -9.35 -10.18 17.72
C ALA A 50 -10.52 -9.91 16.75
N HIS A 51 -10.23 -9.47 15.51
CA HIS A 51 -11.24 -9.12 14.51
C HIS A 51 -11.32 -10.11 13.34
N ARG A 52 -10.53 -11.19 13.36
CA ARG A 52 -10.48 -12.15 12.24
C ARG A 52 -11.79 -12.91 12.01
N GLU A 53 -12.56 -13.17 13.05
CA GLU A 53 -13.90 -13.78 12.91
C GLU A 53 -14.86 -12.85 12.17
N ALA A 54 -14.93 -11.58 12.58
CA ALA A 54 -15.75 -10.57 11.90
C ALA A 54 -15.28 -10.33 10.45
N TRP A 55 -13.97 -10.34 10.21
CA TRP A 55 -13.41 -10.27 8.86
C TRP A 55 -13.85 -11.46 7.99
N ALA A 56 -13.84 -12.68 8.53
CA ALA A 56 -14.24 -13.88 7.81
C ALA A 56 -15.73 -13.91 7.43
N GLU A 57 -16.57 -13.15 8.13
CA GLU A 57 -18.00 -12.99 7.82
C GLU A 57 -18.26 -12.01 6.67
N LEU A 58 -17.27 -11.19 6.29
CA LEU A 58 -17.39 -10.27 5.17
C LEU A 58 -17.47 -11.02 3.84
N THR A 59 -18.20 -10.44 2.89
CA THR A 59 -18.15 -10.90 1.49
C THR A 59 -16.76 -10.64 0.91
N ALA A 60 -16.34 -11.46 -0.07
CA ALA A 60 -15.07 -11.25 -0.77
C ALA A 60 -14.94 -9.82 -1.34
N ARG A 61 -16.03 -9.27 -1.91
CA ARG A 61 -16.10 -7.88 -2.36
C ARG A 61 -15.77 -6.91 -1.23
N ALA A 62 -16.44 -7.03 -0.09
CA ALA A 62 -16.22 -6.15 1.06
C ALA A 62 -14.81 -6.26 1.66
N GLN A 63 -14.21 -7.45 1.67
CA GLN A 63 -12.81 -7.62 2.09
C GLN A 63 -11.85 -6.89 1.14
N VAL A 64 -12.03 -7.08 -0.18
CA VAL A 64 -11.19 -6.44 -1.19
C VAL A 64 -11.36 -4.92 -1.15
N THR A 65 -12.59 -4.41 -1.02
CA THR A 65 -12.85 -2.97 -0.90
C THR A 65 -12.07 -2.37 0.25
N GLN A 66 -12.09 -2.97 1.45
CA GLN A 66 -11.34 -2.42 2.60
C GLN A 66 -9.82 -2.42 2.38
N ILE A 67 -9.26 -3.44 1.72
CA ILE A 67 -7.84 -3.49 1.38
C ILE A 67 -7.49 -2.41 0.34
N LEU A 68 -8.33 -2.21 -0.67
CA LEU A 68 -8.13 -1.18 -1.69
C LEU A 68 -8.29 0.24 -1.12
N ASP A 69 -9.26 0.47 -0.25
CA ASP A 69 -9.46 1.75 0.45
C ASP A 69 -8.21 2.11 1.26
N ARG A 70 -7.62 1.12 1.96
CA ARG A 70 -6.39 1.38 2.71
C ARG A 70 -5.19 1.62 1.78
N ALA A 71 -5.12 0.94 0.63
CA ALA A 71 -4.08 1.22 -0.37
C ALA A 71 -4.20 2.65 -0.91
N ALA A 72 -5.42 3.13 -1.19
CA ALA A 72 -5.69 4.49 -1.62
C ALA A 72 -5.29 5.51 -0.53
N ALA A 73 -5.66 5.26 0.73
CA ALA A 73 -5.26 6.11 1.85
C ALA A 73 -3.72 6.24 1.96
N TYR A 74 -2.97 5.15 1.73
CA TYR A 74 -1.51 5.24 1.70
C TYR A 74 -0.99 6.13 0.57
N ASP A 75 -1.62 6.14 -0.60
CA ASP A 75 -1.21 7.01 -1.70
C ASP A 75 -1.45 8.49 -1.38
N GLU A 76 -2.62 8.82 -0.84
CA GLU A 76 -2.97 10.15 -0.38
C GLU A 76 -1.99 10.63 0.72
N GLU A 77 -1.79 9.83 1.76
CA GLU A 77 -0.84 10.12 2.84
C GLU A 77 0.59 10.30 2.29
N THR A 78 0.98 9.52 1.27
CA THR A 78 2.30 9.66 0.61
C THR A 78 2.43 11.00 -0.09
N VAL A 79 1.41 11.40 -0.85
CA VAL A 79 1.35 12.71 -1.52
C VAL A 79 1.47 13.83 -0.49
N GLU A 80 0.74 13.76 0.62
CA GLU A 80 0.80 14.74 1.70
C GLU A 80 2.18 14.82 2.35
N VAL A 81 2.79 13.67 2.65
CA VAL A 81 4.13 13.61 3.24
C VAL A 81 5.15 14.26 2.32
N LEU A 82 5.12 13.95 1.03
CA LEU A 82 6.05 14.54 0.06
C LEU A 82 5.82 16.04 -0.13
N ALA A 83 4.57 16.48 -0.19
CA ALA A 83 4.21 17.89 -0.26
C ALA A 83 4.66 18.68 0.98
N SER A 84 4.79 18.00 2.12
CA SER A 84 5.24 18.62 3.37
C SER A 84 6.75 18.88 3.45
N ILE A 85 7.57 18.34 2.52
CA ILE A 85 9.03 18.49 2.52
C ILE A 85 9.42 19.85 1.93
N PRO A 86 9.96 20.80 2.73
CA PRO A 86 10.42 22.08 2.20
C PRO A 86 11.57 21.93 1.20
N SER A 87 11.63 22.84 0.23
CA SER A 87 12.68 22.84 -0.79
C SER A 87 14.10 22.96 -0.27
N ASP A 88 14.23 23.62 0.87
CA ASP A 88 15.45 23.99 1.58
C ASP A 88 15.60 23.20 2.89
N ALA A 89 14.84 22.11 3.04
CA ALA A 89 14.92 21.24 4.19
C ALA A 89 16.34 20.70 4.38
N ASP A 90 16.73 20.54 5.64
CA ASP A 90 17.94 19.79 5.98
C ASP A 90 17.84 18.37 5.41
N ARG A 91 18.98 17.84 4.92
CA ARG A 91 19.02 16.53 4.26
C ARG A 91 18.45 15.41 5.13
N SER A 92 18.74 15.41 6.43
CA SER A 92 18.27 14.37 7.35
C SER A 92 16.75 14.40 7.53
N HIS A 93 16.15 15.59 7.53
CA HIS A 93 14.71 15.75 7.59
C HIS A 93 14.03 15.29 6.30
N ALA A 94 14.57 15.74 5.15
CA ALA A 94 14.05 15.35 3.84
C ALA A 94 14.15 13.83 3.63
N GLU A 95 15.28 13.22 4.02
CA GLU A 95 15.53 11.77 3.92
C GLU A 95 14.54 10.99 4.78
N SER A 96 14.36 11.37 6.04
CA SER A 96 13.39 10.71 6.93
C SER A 96 11.96 10.77 6.38
N ARG A 97 11.53 11.88 5.79
CA ARG A 97 10.20 12.01 5.19
C ARG A 97 10.09 11.25 3.87
N PHE A 98 11.15 11.22 3.08
CA PHE A 98 11.20 10.48 1.83
C PHE A 98 11.17 8.97 2.05
N ASP A 99 11.92 8.45 3.02
CA ASP A 99 11.87 7.04 3.41
C ASP A 99 10.47 6.62 3.88
N GLU A 100 9.83 7.49 4.63
CA GLU A 100 8.47 7.30 5.14
C GLU A 100 7.43 7.33 4.01
N ALA A 101 7.63 8.16 2.98
CA ALA A 101 6.86 8.11 1.74
C ALA A 101 7.07 6.80 0.96
N LEU A 102 8.33 6.32 0.86
CA LEU A 102 8.63 5.04 0.21
C LEU A 102 8.02 3.85 0.95
N ARG A 103 7.98 3.88 2.29
CA ARG A 103 7.31 2.85 3.09
C ARG A 103 5.82 2.79 2.77
N ARG A 104 5.11 3.92 2.78
CA ARG A 104 3.69 3.98 2.43
C ARG A 104 3.41 3.48 1.01
N ARG A 105 4.23 3.90 0.03
CA ARG A 105 4.16 3.37 -1.35
C ARG A 105 4.23 1.85 -1.37
N ARG A 106 5.23 1.24 -0.69
CA ARG A 106 5.36 -0.21 -0.61
C ARG A 106 4.14 -0.88 0.01
N ASN A 107 3.54 -0.29 1.05
CA ASN A 107 2.35 -0.84 1.70
C ASN A 107 1.14 -0.82 0.76
N ALA A 108 0.91 0.30 0.06
CA ALA A 108 -0.15 0.41 -0.93
C ALA A 108 -0.01 -0.65 -2.03
N ASP A 109 1.22 -0.86 -2.50
CA ASP A 109 1.52 -1.84 -3.54
C ASP A 109 1.42 -3.29 -3.01
N GLY A 110 1.82 -3.54 -1.77
CA GLY A 110 1.65 -4.83 -1.09
C GLY A 110 0.17 -5.23 -0.97
N PHE A 111 -0.71 -4.28 -0.67
CA PHE A 111 -2.15 -4.48 -0.66
C PHE A 111 -2.73 -4.79 -2.04
N ARG A 112 -2.29 -4.08 -3.08
CA ARG A 112 -2.69 -4.39 -4.46
C ARG A 112 -2.22 -5.77 -4.92
N ASN A 113 -0.99 -6.15 -4.56
CA ASN A 113 -0.44 -7.47 -4.85
C ASN A 113 -1.24 -8.59 -4.17
N ALA A 114 -1.65 -8.39 -2.91
CA ALA A 114 -2.51 -9.34 -2.22
C ALA A 114 -3.88 -9.49 -2.88
N VAL A 115 -4.49 -8.39 -3.36
CA VAL A 115 -5.75 -8.46 -4.12
C VAL A 115 -5.55 -9.25 -5.43
N ALA A 116 -4.43 -9.01 -6.13
CA ALA A 116 -4.09 -9.77 -7.33
C ALA A 116 -3.88 -11.27 -7.04
N ASP A 117 -3.24 -11.61 -5.93
CA ASP A 117 -3.07 -13.00 -5.47
C ASP A 117 -4.41 -13.64 -5.07
N ALA A 118 -5.28 -12.91 -4.38
CA ALA A 118 -6.63 -13.37 -4.02
C ALA A 118 -7.47 -13.69 -5.26
N TYR A 119 -7.32 -12.89 -6.32
CA TYR A 119 -7.94 -13.17 -7.61
C TYR A 119 -7.31 -14.38 -8.30
N ALA A 120 -5.97 -14.43 -8.38
CA ALA A 120 -5.23 -15.51 -9.04
C ALA A 120 -5.45 -16.89 -8.38
N SER A 121 -5.63 -16.91 -7.06
CA SER A 121 -5.91 -18.12 -6.26
C SER A 121 -7.40 -18.53 -6.27
N GLY A 122 -8.28 -17.69 -6.83
CA GLY A 122 -9.73 -17.93 -6.87
C GLY A 122 -10.47 -17.63 -5.56
N HIS A 123 -9.82 -16.97 -4.58
CA HIS A 123 -10.49 -16.45 -3.38
C HIS A 123 -11.50 -15.36 -3.74
N VAL A 124 -11.19 -14.54 -4.76
CA VAL A 124 -12.05 -13.48 -5.29
C VAL A 124 -12.36 -13.79 -6.75
N GLY A 125 -13.64 -13.82 -7.12
CA GLY A 125 -14.08 -13.93 -8.51
C GLY A 125 -14.22 -12.57 -9.19
N ASP A 126 -14.32 -12.58 -10.53
CA ASP A 126 -14.39 -11.39 -11.39
C ASP A 126 -15.43 -10.35 -10.92
N ASP A 127 -16.67 -10.80 -10.69
CA ASP A 127 -17.78 -9.90 -10.28
C ASP A 127 -17.50 -9.21 -8.93
N ALA A 128 -16.87 -9.93 -8.00
CA ALA A 128 -16.52 -9.39 -6.70
C ALA A 128 -15.35 -8.39 -6.80
N LEU A 129 -14.35 -8.69 -7.64
CA LEU A 129 -13.21 -7.81 -7.87
C LEU A 129 -13.64 -6.51 -8.56
N VAL A 130 -14.40 -6.60 -9.67
CA VAL A 130 -14.90 -5.42 -10.39
C VAL A 130 -15.74 -4.55 -9.46
N GLY A 131 -16.67 -5.17 -8.74
CA GLY A 131 -17.50 -4.45 -7.78
C GLY A 131 -16.70 -3.77 -6.67
N ALA A 132 -15.62 -4.41 -6.21
CA ALA A 132 -14.77 -3.83 -5.17
C ALA A 132 -13.93 -2.65 -5.70
N VAL A 133 -13.40 -2.73 -6.91
CA VAL A 133 -12.66 -1.64 -7.57
C VAL A 133 -13.57 -0.42 -7.80
N GLU A 134 -14.82 -0.65 -8.20
CA GLU A 134 -15.83 0.40 -8.33
C GLU A 134 -16.18 1.04 -6.98
N ASP A 135 -16.41 0.22 -5.94
CA ASP A 135 -16.77 0.72 -4.61
C ASP A 135 -15.64 1.49 -3.94
N ALA A 136 -14.40 1.03 -4.10
CA ALA A 136 -13.22 1.70 -3.57
C ALA A 136 -12.89 3.00 -4.31
N GLY A 137 -13.55 3.27 -5.44
CA GLY A 137 -13.36 4.48 -6.22
C GLY A 137 -11.92 4.63 -6.73
N PHE A 138 -11.29 3.55 -7.20
CA PHE A 138 -9.87 3.52 -7.52
C PHE A 138 -9.39 4.70 -8.41
N GLU A 139 -8.66 5.65 -7.81
CA GLU A 139 -8.17 6.86 -8.49
C GLU A 139 -6.72 6.69 -8.97
N THR A 140 -6.53 6.55 -10.28
CA THR A 140 -5.18 6.47 -10.88
C THR A 140 -4.40 7.77 -10.81
N ASP A 141 -5.10 8.90 -10.69
CA ASP A 141 -4.50 10.23 -10.68
C ASP A 141 -3.66 10.46 -9.42
N THR A 142 -4.14 9.98 -8.26
CA THR A 142 -3.40 10.04 -6.99
C THR A 142 -2.12 9.20 -7.04
N ILE A 143 -2.16 8.04 -7.70
CA ILE A 143 -0.96 7.20 -7.91
C ILE A 143 0.05 7.92 -8.81
N ALA A 144 -0.42 8.57 -9.88
CA ALA A 144 0.44 9.34 -10.77
C ALA A 144 1.09 10.53 -10.04
N GLU A 145 0.30 11.29 -9.27
CA GLU A 145 0.79 12.41 -8.46
C GLU A 145 1.81 11.94 -7.42
N ARG A 146 1.58 10.79 -6.78
CA ARG A 146 2.51 10.15 -5.85
C ARG A 146 3.87 9.88 -6.52
N GLU A 147 3.90 9.24 -7.70
CA GLU A 147 5.15 8.93 -8.40
C GLU A 147 5.88 10.20 -8.86
N GLU A 148 5.16 11.20 -9.38
CA GLU A 148 5.74 12.49 -9.79
C GLU A 148 6.43 13.19 -8.61
N LYS A 149 5.77 13.23 -7.43
CA LYS A 149 6.36 13.85 -6.23
C LYS A 149 7.56 13.09 -5.70
N LEU A 150 7.56 11.76 -5.77
CA LEU A 150 8.70 10.95 -5.36
C LEU A 150 9.92 11.27 -6.25
N GLU A 151 9.71 11.34 -7.56
CA GLU A 151 10.77 11.72 -8.51
C GLU A 151 11.28 13.14 -8.24
N LEU A 152 10.38 14.11 -8.07
CA LEU A 152 10.75 15.51 -7.83
C LEU A 152 11.53 15.71 -6.53
N VAL A 153 11.13 15.05 -5.44
CA VAL A 153 11.85 15.13 -4.15
C VAL A 153 13.19 14.42 -4.27
N ALA A 154 13.24 13.26 -4.93
CA ALA A 154 14.48 12.52 -5.13
C ALA A 154 15.51 13.32 -5.94
N GLU A 155 15.11 13.91 -7.07
CA GLU A 155 15.96 14.75 -7.90
C GLU A 155 16.51 15.93 -7.10
N LYS A 156 15.62 16.62 -6.38
CA LYS A 156 15.96 17.84 -5.64
C LYS A 156 16.95 17.62 -4.51
N HIS A 157 16.79 16.53 -3.76
CA HIS A 157 17.62 16.22 -2.59
C HIS A 157 18.75 15.23 -2.88
N GLY A 158 18.82 14.71 -4.11
CA GLY A 158 19.82 13.73 -4.55
C GLY A 158 19.66 12.39 -3.85
N PHE A 159 18.42 11.90 -3.76
CA PHE A 159 18.10 10.57 -3.26
C PHE A 159 18.01 9.56 -4.41
N GLU A 160 18.33 8.31 -4.13
CA GLU A 160 18.11 7.24 -5.08
C GLU A 160 16.62 6.90 -5.13
N PHE A 161 16.03 6.99 -6.32
CA PHE A 161 14.64 6.62 -6.55
C PHE A 161 14.50 5.89 -7.88
N ARG A 162 13.66 4.86 -7.91
CA ARG A 162 13.28 4.13 -9.11
C ARG A 162 11.77 4.25 -9.31
N PRO A 163 11.30 5.05 -10.28
CA PRO A 163 9.88 5.12 -10.59
C PRO A 163 9.40 3.79 -11.18
N TYR A 164 8.13 3.45 -10.94
CA TYR A 164 7.51 2.35 -11.67
C TYR A 164 7.36 2.76 -13.15
N GLY A 165 7.83 1.89 -14.06
CA GLY A 165 7.83 2.16 -15.52
C GLY A 165 9.21 2.49 -16.11
N GLY A 166 10.23 2.75 -15.29
CA GLY A 166 11.61 2.96 -15.75
C GLY A 166 12.31 1.70 -16.32
N THR A 167 11.68 0.52 -16.24
CA THR A 167 12.14 -0.70 -16.92
C THR A 167 11.52 -0.92 -18.30
N LEU A 168 10.61 -0.05 -18.75
CA LEU A 168 10.07 -0.07 -20.12
C LEU A 168 10.69 1.01 -21.02
N LEU A 169 11.41 1.96 -20.44
CA LEU A 169 12.11 3.02 -21.17
C LEU A 169 13.54 3.12 -20.65
N ASP A 170 14.49 2.68 -21.48
CA ASP A 170 15.92 3.03 -21.46
C ASP A 170 16.90 2.13 -20.67
N GLU A 171 16.98 0.85 -21.04
CA GLU A 171 18.27 0.12 -20.95
C GLU A 171 19.31 0.65 -21.97
N ASP A 172 18.88 1.47 -22.95
CA ASP A 172 19.74 1.97 -24.03
C ASP A 172 20.39 3.35 -23.77
N ARG A 173 20.00 4.10 -22.73
CA ARG A 173 20.53 5.47 -22.51
C ARG A 173 21.76 5.55 -21.60
N TYR A 174 22.18 4.45 -20.99
CA TYR A 174 23.41 4.40 -20.19
C TYR A 174 24.61 3.76 -20.90
N GLN A 175 24.53 3.47 -22.20
CA GLN A 175 25.73 3.34 -23.04
C GLN A 175 26.21 4.74 -23.45
N THR A 176 26.67 5.52 -22.48
CA THR A 176 27.66 6.56 -22.80
C THR A 176 28.92 5.83 -23.22
N ASP A 177 29.14 5.88 -24.53
CA ASP A 177 30.31 5.42 -25.26
C ASP A 177 31.57 6.03 -24.65
N SER A 178 32.12 5.38 -23.62
CA SER A 178 33.47 5.67 -23.15
C SER A 178 34.47 4.91 -24.02
N SER A 179 34.42 5.18 -25.34
CA SER A 179 35.48 4.83 -26.28
C SER A 179 36.37 6.05 -26.50
N ASP A 180 37.07 6.42 -25.43
CA ASP A 180 38.23 7.30 -25.54
C ASP A 180 39.48 6.47 -25.23
N SER A 181 39.96 5.78 -26.26
CA SER A 181 41.40 5.53 -26.51
C SER A 181 41.58 4.45 -27.57
N ALA A 182 41.73 4.88 -28.82
CA ALA A 182 42.86 4.49 -29.69
C ALA A 182 42.59 4.92 -31.13
N THR A 183 43.20 6.02 -31.58
CA THR A 183 43.94 6.00 -32.86
C THR A 183 44.96 7.15 -32.92
N TRP A 184 46.22 6.77 -33.24
CA TRP A 184 47.45 7.53 -33.53
C TRP A 184 48.43 7.77 -32.38
#